data_AF-A0A6B3SNU7-F1
#
_entry.id   AF-A0A6B3SNU7-F1
#
_cell.length_a   1.000
_cell.length_b   1.000
_cell.length_c   1.000
_cell.angle_alpha   90.00
_cell.angle_beta   90.00
_cell.angle_gamma   90.00
#
_symmetry.space_group_name_H-M   'P 1'
#
loop_
_entity.id
_entity.type
_entity.pdbx_description
1 polymer ?
#
loop_
_entity_poly.entity_id
_entity_poly.type
_entity_poly.pdbx_seq_one_letter_code
_entity_poly.pdbx_strand_id
1 'polypeptide(L)'
;MNPTVRHAFNLEMAAAHRLLTEGDVDNAFIHLERAHVVGQRYVIPHVQTHWHMLRIGLLRRSVPQVWGQAVRIVLGALGSAVGVVPTGNTGGTNISMFARMPIHLDIQRILGKE
;
A
#
# COMPACT_ATOMS: atom_id res chain seq x y z
N MET A 1 -14.48 0.91 6.79
CA MET A 1 -13.86 1.97 5.94
C MET A 1 -14.94 2.95 5.49
N ASN A 2 -14.76 4.24 5.78
CA ASN A 2 -15.66 5.32 5.36
C ASN A 2 -15.69 5.46 3.82
N PRO A 3 -16.80 5.89 3.20
CA PRO A 3 -16.91 6.10 1.74
C PRO A 3 -15.79 6.92 1.10
N THR A 4 -15.34 8.02 1.71
CA THR A 4 -14.28 8.87 1.17
C THR A 4 -12.96 8.13 1.05
N VAL A 5 -12.56 7.41 2.11
CA VAL A 5 -11.34 6.60 2.14
C VAL A 5 -11.43 5.44 1.14
N ARG A 6 -12.61 4.80 1.04
CA ARG A 6 -12.86 3.73 0.06
C ARG A 6 -12.71 4.24 -1.37
N HIS A 7 -13.28 5.40 -1.67
CA HIS A 7 -13.21 6.00 -2.98
C HIS A 7 -11.76 6.34 -3.36
N ALA A 8 -11.03 7.02 -2.47
CA ALA A 8 -9.61 7.32 -2.67
C ALA A 8 -8.76 6.06 -2.88
N PHE A 9 -8.96 5.03 -2.05
CA PHE A 9 -8.28 3.74 -2.20
C PHE A 9 -8.52 3.13 -3.59
N ASN A 10 -9.78 3.09 -4.03
CA ASN A 10 -10.14 2.53 -5.33
C ASN A 10 -9.54 3.33 -6.50
N LEU A 11 -9.44 4.66 -6.38
CA LEU A 11 -8.81 5.51 -7.40
C LEU A 11 -7.31 5.20 -7.53
N GLU A 12 -6.59 5.09 -6.41
CA GLU A 12 -5.16 4.75 -6.42
C GLU A 12 -4.93 3.33 -6.97
N MET A 13 -5.77 2.35 -6.58
CA MET A 13 -5.71 0.99 -7.13
C MET A 13 -6.00 0.95 -8.64
N ALA A 14 -6.96 1.73 -9.12
CA ALA A 14 -7.30 1.82 -10.54
C ALA A 14 -6.17 2.48 -11.35
N ALA A 15 -5.56 3.55 -10.82
CA ALA A 15 -4.42 4.21 -11.43
C ALA A 15 -3.21 3.26 -11.53
N ALA A 16 -2.90 2.53 -10.45
CA ALA A 16 -1.86 1.51 -10.45
C ALA A 16 -2.12 0.43 -11.51
N HIS A 17 -3.36 -0.06 -11.62
CA HIS A 17 -3.71 -1.07 -12.61
C HIS A 17 -3.52 -0.57 -14.04
N ARG A 18 -3.99 0.65 -14.34
CA ARG A 18 -3.83 1.27 -15.67
C ARG A 18 -2.35 1.40 -16.06
N LEU A 19 -1.52 1.92 -15.15
CA LEU A 19 -0.08 2.08 -15.41
C LEU A 19 0.63 0.74 -15.60
N LEU A 20 0.22 -0.31 -14.86
CA LEU A 20 0.73 -1.67 -15.10
C LEU A 20 0.36 -2.18 -16.49
N THR A 21 -0.84 -1.90 -17.00
CA THR A 21 -1.22 -2.28 -18.37
C THR A 21 -0.47 -1.49 -19.44
N GLU A 22 -0.03 -0.27 -19.13
CA GLU A 22 0.79 0.58 -19.99
C GLU A 22 2.30 0.22 -19.90
N GLY A 23 2.69 -0.67 -18.99
CA GLY A 23 4.09 -1.06 -18.76
C GLY A 23 4.87 -0.11 -17.85
N ASP A 24 4.23 0.93 -17.32
CA ASP A 24 4.83 1.89 -16.40
C ASP A 24 4.78 1.38 -14.95
N VAL A 25 5.69 0.42 -14.67
CA VAL A 25 5.75 -0.28 -13.38
C VAL A 25 6.13 0.65 -12.23
N ASP A 26 6.98 1.64 -12.49
CA ASP A 26 7.49 2.52 -11.44
C ASP A 26 6.40 3.48 -10.96
N ASN A 27 5.68 4.14 -11.88
CA ASN A 27 4.55 4.99 -11.48
C ASN A 27 3.40 4.16 -10.92
N ALA A 28 3.16 2.94 -11.41
CA ALA A 28 2.19 2.04 -10.80
C ALA A 28 2.53 1.75 -9.33
N PHE A 29 3.81 1.56 -9.01
CA PHE A 29 4.24 1.30 -7.63
C PHE A 29 3.96 2.51 -6.72
N ILE A 30 4.17 3.73 -7.19
CA ILE A 30 3.86 4.97 -6.43
C ILE A 30 2.37 5.02 -6.06
N HIS A 31 1.48 4.66 -6.99
CA HIS A 31 0.05 4.59 -6.68
C HIS A 31 -0.29 3.48 -5.67
N LEU A 32 0.40 2.35 -5.71
CA LEU A 32 0.25 1.32 -4.67
C LEU A 32 0.76 1.79 -3.31
N GLU A 33 1.84 2.56 -3.24
CA GLU A 33 2.33 3.15 -1.99
C GLU A 33 1.28 4.07 -1.36
N ARG A 34 0.62 4.89 -2.18
CA ARG A 34 -0.47 5.77 -1.74
C ARG A 34 -1.69 4.96 -1.31
N ALA A 35 -2.11 3.98 -2.10
CA ALA A 35 -3.20 3.06 -1.75
C ALA A 35 -2.92 2.35 -0.41
N HIS A 36 -1.67 1.96 -0.17
CA HIS A 36 -1.27 1.31 1.07
C HIS A 36 -1.45 2.24 2.28
N VAL A 37 -1.03 3.50 2.20
CA VAL A 37 -1.22 4.50 3.27
C VAL A 37 -2.71 4.79 3.51
N VAL A 38 -3.50 4.94 2.45
CA VAL A 38 -4.96 5.19 2.55
C VAL A 38 -5.68 3.99 3.19
N GLY A 39 -5.34 2.78 2.75
CA GLY A 39 -5.93 1.52 3.20
C GLY A 39 -5.31 0.96 4.48
N GLN A 40 -4.29 1.60 5.05
CA GLN A 40 -3.35 1.00 5.99
C GLN A 40 -4.01 0.38 7.23
N ARG A 41 -5.11 0.97 7.71
CA ARG A 41 -5.84 0.52 8.91
C ARG A 41 -6.90 -0.52 8.64
N TYR A 42 -7.08 -0.94 7.39
CA TYR A 42 -8.12 -1.88 6.99
C TYR A 42 -7.48 -3.13 6.40
N VAL A 43 -7.70 -4.28 7.05
CA VAL A 43 -7.06 -5.56 6.70
C VAL A 43 -7.19 -5.90 5.21
N ILE A 44 -8.40 -5.81 4.65
CA ILE A 44 -8.64 -6.17 3.23
C ILE A 44 -7.89 -5.22 2.27
N PRO A 45 -8.07 -3.89 2.32
CA PRO A 45 -7.28 -2.95 1.51
C PRO A 45 -5.76 -3.11 1.67
N HIS A 46 -5.30 -3.36 2.89
CA HIS A 46 -3.89 -3.55 3.20
C HIS A 46 -3.31 -4.79 2.50
N VAL A 47 -3.96 -5.96 2.68
CA VAL A 47 -3.56 -7.21 2.04
C VAL A 47 -3.66 -7.12 0.52
N GLN A 48 -4.72 -6.51 0.00
CA GLN A 48 -4.89 -6.30 -1.43
C GLN A 48 -3.72 -5.49 -2.01
N THR A 49 -3.33 -4.40 -1.34
CA THR A 49 -2.22 -3.58 -1.84
C THR A 49 -0.90 -4.34 -1.84
N HIS A 50 -0.58 -5.06 -0.76
CA HIS A 50 0.62 -5.87 -0.69
C HIS A 50 0.65 -7.00 -1.73
N TRP A 51 -0.51 -7.59 -2.04
CA TRP A 51 -0.61 -8.58 -3.10
C TRP A 51 -0.22 -7.98 -4.48
N HIS A 52 -0.66 -6.77 -4.77
CA HIS A 52 -0.26 -6.08 -6.00
C HIS A 52 1.23 -5.67 -6.00
N MET A 53 1.77 -5.21 -4.86
CA MET A 53 3.21 -4.96 -4.73
C MET A 53 4.04 -6.24 -4.90
N LEU A 54 3.56 -7.38 -4.42
CA LEU A 54 4.18 -8.69 -4.62
C LEU A 54 4.21 -9.07 -6.10
N ARG A 55 3.10 -8.84 -6.83
CA ARG A 55 3.04 -9.04 -8.28
C ARG A 55 4.06 -8.18 -9.02
N ILE A 56 4.29 -6.94 -8.60
CA ILE A 56 5.37 -6.10 -9.16
C ILE A 56 6.74 -6.71 -8.87
N GLY A 57 6.96 -7.23 -7.66
CA GLY A 57 8.19 -7.97 -7.34
C GLY A 57 8.43 -9.17 -8.27
N LEU A 58 7.37 -9.92 -8.60
CA LEU A 58 7.43 -11.02 -9.58
C LEU A 58 7.75 -10.51 -10.99
N LEU A 59 7.08 -9.43 -11.43
CA LEU A 59 7.30 -8.81 -12.74
C LEU A 59 8.75 -8.34 -12.91
N ARG A 60 9.32 -7.72 -11.86
CA ARG A 60 10.72 -7.28 -11.80
C ARG A 60 11.72 -8.43 -11.56
N ARG A 61 11.24 -9.68 -11.41
CA ARG A 61 12.05 -10.87 -11.06
C ARG A 61 12.92 -10.67 -9.81
N SER A 62 12.43 -9.90 -8.85
CA SER A 62 13.18 -9.52 -7.65
C SER A 62 12.74 -10.37 -6.46
N VAL A 63 13.46 -11.46 -6.20
CA VAL A 63 13.23 -12.39 -5.08
C VAL A 63 13.14 -11.67 -3.71
N PRO A 64 14.02 -10.71 -3.37
CA PRO A 64 13.91 -9.99 -2.10
C PRO A 64 12.61 -9.18 -1.97
N GLN A 65 12.12 -8.63 -3.09
CA GLN A 65 10.86 -7.87 -3.11
C GLN A 65 9.67 -8.80 -2.86
N VAL A 66 9.65 -9.97 -3.51
CA VAL A 66 8.59 -10.97 -3.35
C VAL A 66 8.51 -11.47 -1.90
N TRP A 67 9.64 -11.89 -1.33
CA TRP A 67 9.70 -12.36 0.06
C TRP A 67 9.31 -11.29 1.06
N GLY A 68 9.82 -10.07 0.90
CA GLY A 68 9.48 -8.96 1.79
C GLY A 68 8.00 -8.61 1.76
N GLN A 69 7.34 -8.70 0.60
CA GLN A 69 5.89 -8.47 0.50
C GLN A 69 5.10 -9.64 1.12
N ALA A 70 5.51 -10.89 0.91
CA ALA A 70 4.83 -12.05 1.50
C ALA A 70 4.83 -11.99 3.04
N VAL A 71 5.96 -11.65 3.66
CA VAL A 71 6.05 -11.46 5.11
C VAL A 71 5.12 -10.33 5.58
N ARG A 72 5.08 -9.20 4.87
CA ARG A 72 4.20 -8.07 5.21
C ARG A 72 2.72 -8.39 5.05
N ILE A 73 2.32 -9.25 4.11
CA ILE A 73 0.93 -9.72 4.03
C ILE A 73 0.52 -10.41 5.33
N VAL A 74 1.36 -11.32 5.84
CA VAL A 74 1.05 -12.08 7.06
C VAL A 74 1.07 -11.18 8.29
N LEU A 75 2.18 -10.47 8.54
CA LEU A 75 2.34 -9.66 9.75
C LEU A 75 1.47 -8.40 9.74
N GLY A 76 1.36 -7.76 8.58
CA GLY A 76 0.59 -6.53 8.40
C GLY A 76 -0.91 -6.76 8.44
N ALA A 77 -1.42 -7.93 8.01
CA ALA A 77 -2.81 -8.31 8.23
C ALA A 77 -3.14 -8.42 9.74
N LEU A 78 -2.25 -9.05 10.52
CA LEU A 78 -2.40 -9.15 11.98
C LEU A 78 -2.37 -7.77 12.65
N GLY A 79 -1.38 -6.93 12.30
CA GLY A 79 -1.26 -5.56 12.82
C GLY A 79 -2.48 -4.69 12.47
N SER A 80 -2.95 -4.78 11.23
CA SER A 80 -4.17 -4.10 10.77
C SER A 80 -5.41 -4.56 11.52
N ALA A 81 -5.52 -5.85 11.83
CA ALA A 81 -6.68 -6.42 12.54
C ALA A 81 -6.79 -5.89 13.97
N VAL A 82 -5.66 -5.68 14.65
CA VAL A 82 -5.61 -5.08 16.00
C VAL A 82 -5.53 -3.54 15.99
N GLY A 83 -5.58 -2.92 14.80
CA GLY A 83 -5.54 -1.46 14.63
C GLY A 83 -4.16 -0.81 14.85
N VAL A 84 -3.11 -1.61 15.04
CA VAL A 84 -1.75 -1.12 15.28
C VAL A 84 -0.96 -1.20 13.98
N VAL A 85 -0.81 -0.05 13.32
CA VAL A 85 -0.03 0.08 12.08
C VAL A 85 0.93 1.25 12.14
N PRO A 86 2.13 1.14 11.52
CA PRO A 86 3.12 2.21 11.48
C PRO A 86 2.66 3.30 10.50
N THR A 87 1.89 4.26 11.03
CA THR A 87 1.18 5.26 10.22
C THR A 87 2.11 5.94 9.20
N GLY A 88 1.65 6.00 7.95
CA GLY A 88 2.36 6.65 6.84
C GLY A 88 3.41 5.80 6.14
N ASN A 89 3.71 4.59 6.65
CA ASN A 89 4.58 3.63 5.95
C ASN A 89 4.00 3.35 4.55
N THR A 90 4.85 3.34 3.51
CA THR A 90 4.41 3.14 2.12
C THR A 90 4.35 1.67 1.69
N GLY A 91 4.85 0.74 2.51
CA GLY A 91 4.79 -0.70 2.24
C GLY A 91 5.92 -1.23 1.34
N GLY A 92 6.80 -0.36 0.84
CA GLY A 92 7.99 -0.72 0.07
C GLY A 92 8.98 -1.59 0.84
N THR A 93 9.68 -2.49 0.14
CA THR A 93 10.67 -3.41 0.76
C THR A 93 12.00 -2.75 1.11
N ASN A 94 12.28 -1.60 0.51
CA ASN A 94 13.40 -0.71 0.82
C ASN A 94 13.21 0.09 2.13
N ILE A 95 12.04 0.03 2.76
CA ILE A 95 11.73 0.76 3.99
C ILE A 95 11.45 -0.24 5.12
N SER A 96 11.90 0.05 6.34
CA SER A 96 11.56 -0.78 7.50
C SER A 96 10.04 -0.92 7.64
N MET A 97 9.56 -2.15 7.87
CA MET A 97 8.14 -2.41 8.08
C MET A 97 7.57 -1.76 9.36
N PHE A 98 8.41 -1.25 10.26
CA PHE A 98 8.00 -0.55 11.48
C PHE A 98 8.21 0.96 11.40
N ALA A 99 8.75 1.47 10.29
CA ALA A 99 8.99 2.89 10.12
C ALA A 99 7.66 3.67 10.07
N ARG A 100 7.54 4.69 10.92
CA ARG A 100 6.48 5.71 10.81
C ARG A 100 7.00 6.82 9.91
N MET A 101 6.15 7.30 9.02
CA MET A 101 6.52 8.31 8.03
C MET A 101 5.47 9.41 7.97
N PRO A 102 5.84 10.63 7.56
CA PRO A 102 4.86 11.67 7.27
C PRO A 102 3.86 11.20 6.20
N ILE A 103 2.58 11.50 6.41
CA ILE A 103 1.54 11.27 5.40
C ILE A 103 1.50 12.50 4.49
N HIS A 104 1.38 12.31 3.17
CA HIS A 104 1.20 13.44 2.25
C HIS A 104 -0.10 14.21 2.55
N LEU A 105 -0.07 15.54 2.43
CA LEU A 105 -1.17 16.43 2.83
C LEU A 105 -2.53 16.09 2.17
N ASP A 106 -2.50 15.66 0.92
CA ASP A 106 -3.68 15.21 0.18
C ASP A 106 -4.31 13.95 0.81
N ILE A 107 -3.48 12.99 1.24
CA ILE A 107 -3.94 11.79 1.95
C ILE A 107 -4.40 12.12 3.37
N GLN A 108 -3.76 13.07 4.06
CA GLN A 108 -4.19 13.52 5.39
C GLN A 108 -5.64 14.04 5.36
N ARG A 109 -5.97 14.88 4.36
CA ARG A 109 -7.33 15.38 4.13
C ARG A 109 -8.35 14.25 3.91
N ILE A 110 -7.98 13.22 3.13
CA ILE A 110 -8.84 12.05 2.89
C ILE A 110 -9.09 11.28 4.20
N LEU A 111 -8.08 11.16 5.06
CA LEU A 111 -8.15 10.44 6.32
C LEU A 111 -8.82 11.25 7.45
N GLY A 112 -9.17 12.52 7.22
CA GLY A 112 -9.67 13.42 8.25
C GLY A 112 -8.65 13.66 9.37
N LYS A 113 -7.36 13.67 9.02
CA LYS A 113 -6.27 13.99 9.93
C LYS A 113 -5.74 15.37 9.54
N GLU A 114 -5.74 16.28 10.50
CA GLU A 114 -5.13 17.62 10.38
C GLU A 114 -3.69 17.61 10.92
#